data_AF-A0A161WZY3-F1
#
_entry.id   AF-A0A161WZY3-F1
#
_cell.length_a   1.000
_cell.length_b   1.000
_cell.length_c   1.000
_cell.angle_alpha   90.00
_cell.angle_beta   90.00
_cell.angle_gamma   90.00
#
_symmetry.space_group_name_H-M   'P 1'
#
loop_
_entity.id
_entity.type
_entity.pdbx_description
1 polymer ?
#
loop_
_entity_poly.entity_id
_entity_poly.type
_entity_poly.pdbx_seq_one_letter_code
_entity_poly.pdbx_strand_id
1 'polypeptide(L)'
;MIAAAAAVVLVLALGATAGTVWWRHVHSGQGMLIPEGAYTGPEDVPPPGASSEGAIAPEHRFVAAVDPSGRFFLDQAGDPILVQGDSPWSLLTDVAPDDAETYFRVRAEQGFNAAIVSLVGAEANGAPSDDGATYDGVLPFGDEGVLDWNPPYWDRAHDYLRMAAERGVTVFLYPIDGWTVGHAFSPRDQGECRAFGEQVALWARDLPNIVWMTGGDYFPVTNEPEEGSDVDRCMSGALDGIRATGDDRPFSIQLGYQKSISSDNPYWADRVDFDFVYTYYPTYRAVREAYGRLPARPALFGEGNYDGLNLRPETPDTTDETLRRQYLWAVTSGSPGAFYGTADWRFEEGWPERLSRPGTTQLSRLAALVASLPWWELVPDVDGRLVTDGAGTEVQDDTPLDVLESDFATAALTADGSTALVYVPTARTIGLDVGAVAPQASAYWVDPASATAVPTELSASMTTPGRNSAGAEDWLLVVTTAELPGVS
;
A
#
# COMPACT_ATOMS: atom_id res chain seq x y z
N MET A 1 -48.99 12.31 -23.50
CA MET A 1 -48.16 12.71 -22.35
C MET A 1 -48.05 11.62 -21.28
N ILE A 2 -49.16 11.09 -20.71
CA ILE A 2 -49.10 10.11 -19.60
C ILE A 2 -48.28 8.84 -19.93
N ALA A 3 -48.44 8.26 -21.12
CA ALA A 3 -47.71 7.05 -21.51
C ALA A 3 -46.18 7.22 -21.63
N ALA A 4 -45.69 8.43 -21.96
CA ALA A 4 -44.25 8.69 -22.08
C ALA A 4 -43.57 8.79 -20.71
N ALA A 5 -44.25 9.38 -19.73
CA ALA A 5 -43.76 9.45 -18.34
C ALA A 5 -43.64 8.05 -17.72
N ALA A 6 -44.63 7.18 -17.95
CA ALA A 6 -44.59 5.79 -17.47
C ALA A 6 -43.41 4.99 -18.06
N ALA A 7 -43.12 5.17 -19.35
CA ALA A 7 -41.99 4.50 -20.00
C ALA A 7 -40.63 4.97 -19.47
N VAL A 8 -40.46 6.27 -19.23
CA VAL A 8 -39.22 6.83 -18.66
C VAL A 8 -39.01 6.35 -17.22
N VAL A 9 -40.06 6.32 -16.38
CA VAL A 9 -39.97 5.78 -15.02
C VAL A 9 -39.65 4.29 -15.03
N LEU A 10 -40.21 3.50 -15.96
CA LEU A 10 -39.90 2.07 -16.07
C LEU A 10 -38.45 1.81 -16.51
N VAL A 11 -37.92 2.61 -17.43
CA VAL A 11 -36.52 2.49 -17.88
C VAL A 11 -35.53 2.93 -16.79
N LEU A 12 -35.84 3.98 -16.04
CA LEU A 12 -35.03 4.40 -14.88
C LEU A 12 -35.08 3.37 -13.75
N ALA A 13 -36.25 2.80 -13.46
CA ALA A 13 -36.38 1.73 -12.47
C ALA A 13 -35.63 0.46 -12.89
N LEU A 14 -35.75 0.04 -14.16
CA LEU A 14 -35.02 -1.12 -14.68
C LEU A 14 -33.51 -0.89 -14.70
N GLY A 15 -33.05 0.31 -15.11
CA GLY A 15 -31.64 0.69 -15.06
C GLY A 15 -31.07 0.71 -13.64
N ALA A 16 -31.82 1.27 -12.67
CA ALA A 16 -31.44 1.22 -11.26
C ALA A 16 -31.38 -0.22 -10.73
N THR A 17 -32.39 -1.06 -11.01
CA THR A 17 -32.36 -2.46 -10.58
C THR A 17 -31.23 -3.25 -11.23
N ALA A 18 -30.97 -3.09 -12.53
CA ALA A 18 -29.86 -3.75 -13.22
C ALA A 18 -28.50 -3.29 -12.68
N GLY A 19 -28.34 -1.98 -12.41
CA GLY A 19 -27.16 -1.44 -11.74
C GLY A 19 -26.96 -2.04 -10.35
N THR A 20 -27.98 -2.07 -9.49
CA THR A 20 -27.88 -2.68 -8.15
C THR A 20 -27.69 -4.20 -8.17
N VAL A 21 -28.22 -4.92 -9.17
CA VAL A 21 -28.03 -6.37 -9.31
C VAL A 21 -26.64 -6.70 -9.82
N TRP A 22 -26.12 -5.93 -10.79
CA TRP A 22 -24.74 -6.07 -11.25
C TRP A 22 -23.74 -5.67 -10.16
N TRP A 23 -23.95 -4.55 -9.47
CA TRP A 23 -23.13 -4.13 -8.33
C TRP A 23 -23.13 -5.17 -7.21
N ARG A 24 -24.30 -5.69 -6.79
CA ARG A 24 -24.40 -6.78 -5.81
C ARG A 24 -23.80 -8.11 -6.27
N HIS A 25 -23.64 -8.34 -7.58
CA HIS A 25 -23.03 -9.55 -8.11
C HIS A 25 -21.51 -9.44 -8.24
N VAL A 26 -20.98 -8.22 -8.38
CA VAL A 26 -19.54 -7.93 -8.37
C VAL A 26 -19.00 -7.78 -6.93
N HIS A 27 -19.82 -7.33 -5.98
CA HIS A 27 -19.43 -7.07 -4.58
C HIS A 27 -20.09 -8.07 -3.59
N SER A 28 -20.35 -9.32 -4.01
CA SER A 28 -21.21 -10.25 -3.26
C SER A 28 -20.64 -10.76 -1.92
N GLY A 29 -19.33 -10.72 -1.69
CA GLY A 29 -18.70 -11.11 -0.41
C GLY A 29 -18.67 -9.99 0.64
N GLN A 30 -18.43 -8.75 0.21
CA GLN A 30 -18.20 -7.59 1.10
C GLN A 30 -19.47 -7.06 1.81
N GLY A 31 -20.65 -7.61 1.50
CA GLY A 31 -21.96 -7.21 2.03
C GLY A 31 -22.65 -8.27 2.88
N MET A 32 -21.89 -9.00 3.71
CA MET A 32 -22.42 -10.04 4.61
C MET A 32 -23.22 -9.42 5.79
N LEU A 33 -24.31 -10.09 6.19
CA LEU A 33 -24.99 -9.81 7.46
C LEU A 33 -24.32 -10.60 8.58
N ILE A 34 -23.86 -9.93 9.63
CA ILE A 34 -23.13 -10.53 10.75
C ILE A 34 -23.83 -10.10 12.05
N PRO A 35 -24.65 -10.98 12.67
CA PRO A 35 -25.47 -10.64 13.84
C PRO A 35 -24.67 -10.07 15.01
N GLU A 36 -25.28 -9.12 15.73
CA GLU A 36 -24.78 -8.75 17.06
C GLU A 36 -24.78 -9.96 17.98
N GLY A 37 -23.63 -10.22 18.61
CA GLY A 37 -23.43 -11.29 19.57
C GLY A 37 -22.21 -10.99 20.44
N ALA A 38 -22.19 -11.59 21.62
CA ALA A 38 -20.98 -11.71 22.42
C ALA A 38 -20.56 -13.17 22.38
N TYR A 39 -19.34 -13.44 21.92
CA TYR A 39 -18.82 -14.79 21.93
C TYR A 39 -18.73 -15.31 23.37
N THR A 40 -19.43 -16.41 23.66
CA THR A 40 -19.40 -17.10 24.96
C THR A 40 -18.80 -18.50 24.86
N GLY A 41 -17.98 -18.75 23.84
CA GLY A 41 -17.24 -20.00 23.68
C GLY A 41 -15.99 -20.06 24.57
N PRO A 42 -15.26 -21.18 24.56
CA PRO A 42 -14.19 -21.44 25.52
C PRO A 42 -13.02 -20.46 25.40
N GLU A 43 -12.63 -19.86 26.52
CA GLU A 43 -11.46 -18.96 26.67
C GLU A 43 -10.10 -19.69 26.51
N ASP A 44 -10.11 -21.02 26.40
CA ASP A 44 -8.93 -21.90 26.42
C ASP A 44 -8.71 -22.63 25.07
N VAL A 45 -8.59 -21.89 23.96
CA VAL A 45 -7.87 -22.39 22.78
C VAL A 45 -6.41 -21.91 22.90
N PRO A 46 -5.47 -22.76 23.35
CA PRO A 46 -4.07 -22.36 23.40
C PRO A 46 -3.62 -22.06 21.96
N PRO A 47 -2.88 -20.95 21.71
CA PRO A 47 -2.38 -20.66 20.37
C PRO A 47 -1.51 -21.83 19.90
N PRO A 48 -1.55 -22.18 18.59
CA PRO A 48 -0.67 -23.22 18.06
C PRO A 48 0.78 -22.88 18.41
N GLY A 49 1.51 -23.90 18.86
CA GLY A 49 2.83 -23.71 19.46
C GLY A 49 3.86 -23.35 18.39
N ALA A 50 4.36 -22.12 18.43
CA ALA A 50 5.35 -21.58 17.48
C ALA A 50 6.41 -22.61 17.07
N SER A 51 6.40 -22.97 15.78
CA SER A 51 7.40 -23.83 15.16
C SER A 51 8.67 -23.04 14.82
N SER A 52 9.83 -23.67 15.08
CA SER A 52 11.18 -23.18 14.82
C SER A 52 11.73 -22.07 15.76
N GLU A 53 12.71 -22.44 16.58
CA GLU A 53 13.53 -21.50 17.36
C GLU A 53 14.72 -20.98 16.53
N GLY A 54 14.50 -19.90 15.79
CA GLY A 54 15.58 -19.05 15.26
C GLY A 54 15.55 -17.66 15.89
N ALA A 55 16.71 -17.06 16.15
CA ALA A 55 16.76 -15.65 16.53
C ALA A 55 16.67 -14.78 15.29
N ILE A 56 15.60 -13.97 15.18
CA ILE A 56 15.52 -12.92 14.16
C ILE A 56 16.67 -11.94 14.43
N ALA A 57 17.43 -11.61 13.38
CA ALA A 57 18.69 -10.89 13.55
C ALA A 57 18.42 -9.44 14.02
N PRO A 58 19.08 -8.96 15.09
CA PRO A 58 18.78 -7.67 15.72
C PRO A 58 19.08 -6.45 14.82
N GLU A 59 19.83 -6.65 13.73
CA GLU A 59 20.09 -5.65 12.68
C GLU A 59 18.91 -5.41 11.73
N HIS A 60 17.94 -6.32 11.63
CA HIS A 60 16.75 -6.11 10.79
C HIS A 60 15.86 -5.01 11.39
N ARG A 61 15.36 -4.12 10.53
CA ARG A 61 14.48 -3.01 10.90
C ARG A 61 13.08 -3.25 10.31
N PHE A 62 12.06 -3.11 11.14
CA PHE A 62 10.66 -3.29 10.73
C PHE A 62 9.85 -2.06 11.12
N VAL A 63 8.75 -1.77 10.41
CA VAL A 63 7.80 -0.73 10.87
C VAL A 63 7.24 -1.15 12.22
N ALA A 64 7.51 -0.37 13.25
CA ALA A 64 7.11 -0.65 14.62
C ALA A 64 6.11 0.39 15.18
N ALA A 65 6.18 1.65 14.70
CA ALA A 65 5.31 2.72 15.16
C ALA A 65 5.11 3.80 14.08
N VAL A 66 4.12 4.68 14.31
CA VAL A 66 3.98 5.97 13.60
C VAL A 66 4.76 7.04 14.36
N ASP A 67 5.48 7.90 13.65
CA ASP A 67 6.19 9.04 14.24
C ASP A 67 5.22 10.05 14.91
N PRO A 68 5.56 10.69 16.06
CA PRO A 68 4.69 11.65 16.74
C PRO A 68 4.22 12.88 15.93
N SER A 69 4.86 13.20 14.80
CA SER A 69 4.37 14.23 13.87
C SER A 69 3.22 13.75 12.97
N GLY A 70 2.97 12.44 12.91
CA GLY A 70 1.98 11.82 12.04
C GLY A 70 2.35 11.96 10.56
N ARG A 71 3.59 11.60 10.19
CA ARG A 71 4.09 11.77 8.81
C ARG A 71 4.83 10.57 8.23
N PHE A 72 5.50 9.79 9.06
CA PHE A 72 6.28 8.63 8.62
C PHE A 72 6.29 7.54 9.70
N PHE A 73 6.97 6.44 9.41
CA PHE A 73 7.07 5.28 10.28
C PHE A 73 8.43 5.24 11.00
N LEU A 74 8.42 4.71 12.22
CA LEU A 74 9.61 4.45 13.02
C LEU A 74 9.88 2.95 13.10
N ASP A 75 11.15 2.58 13.12
CA ASP A 75 11.59 1.23 13.42
C ASP A 75 11.60 0.94 14.93
N GLN A 76 11.93 -0.31 15.30
CA GLN A 76 11.97 -0.73 16.71
C GLN A 76 13.10 -0.09 17.56
N ALA A 77 13.99 0.72 16.97
CA ALA A 77 14.95 1.56 17.68
C ALA A 77 14.53 3.04 17.74
N GLY A 78 13.47 3.43 17.02
CA GLY A 78 13.02 4.80 16.88
C GLY A 78 13.69 5.57 15.73
N ASP A 79 14.35 4.87 14.80
CA ASP A 79 14.90 5.47 13.58
C ASP A 79 13.82 5.54 12.47
N PRO A 80 13.78 6.59 11.63
CA PRO A 80 12.83 6.68 10.51
C PRO A 80 13.03 5.55 9.49
N ILE A 81 11.94 4.87 9.09
CA ILE A 81 11.97 3.78 8.10
C ILE A 81 11.12 4.11 6.87
N LEU A 82 11.76 4.08 5.70
CA LEU A 82 11.12 4.27 4.39
C LEU A 82 10.50 2.94 3.96
N VAL A 83 9.21 2.92 3.62
CA VAL A 83 8.56 1.72 3.10
C VAL A 83 8.91 1.52 1.63
N GLN A 84 9.52 0.39 1.29
CA GLN A 84 9.69 -0.09 -0.08
C GLN A 84 9.07 -1.48 -0.16
N GLY A 85 7.79 -1.53 -0.51
CA GLY A 85 6.98 -2.73 -0.47
C GLY A 85 6.69 -3.38 -1.82
N ASP A 86 6.34 -4.65 -1.82
CA ASP A 86 5.69 -5.37 -2.94
C ASP A 86 4.33 -5.91 -2.48
N SER A 87 3.44 -6.26 -3.41
CA SER A 87 2.06 -6.71 -3.15
C SER A 87 1.81 -8.17 -3.59
N PRO A 88 2.47 -9.18 -2.97
CA PRO A 88 2.29 -10.60 -3.28
C PRO A 88 1.05 -11.20 -2.59
N TRP A 89 -0.13 -10.67 -2.89
CA TRP A 89 -1.39 -10.94 -2.17
C TRP A 89 -1.62 -12.39 -1.72
N SER A 90 -1.54 -13.36 -2.63
CA SER A 90 -1.86 -14.77 -2.36
C SER A 90 -0.72 -15.61 -1.77
N LEU A 91 0.46 -15.03 -1.50
CA LEU A 91 1.71 -15.74 -1.15
C LEU A 91 1.54 -16.79 -0.03
N LEU A 92 0.76 -16.48 1.01
CA LEU A 92 0.56 -17.40 2.13
C LEU A 92 -0.23 -18.67 1.76
N THR A 93 -0.97 -18.64 0.65
CA THR A 93 -1.82 -19.73 0.17
C THR A 93 -1.32 -20.41 -1.10
N ASP A 94 -0.63 -19.68 -1.98
CA ASP A 94 -0.47 -20.04 -3.39
C ASP A 94 0.88 -20.70 -3.73
N VAL A 95 1.91 -20.50 -2.88
CA VAL A 95 3.26 -21.04 -3.11
C VAL A 95 3.73 -22.02 -2.03
N ALA A 96 4.66 -22.89 -2.43
CA ALA A 96 5.34 -23.82 -1.52
C ALA A 96 6.38 -23.11 -0.62
N PRO A 97 6.84 -23.74 0.48
CA PRO A 97 7.75 -23.08 1.43
C PRO A 97 9.10 -22.65 0.81
N ASP A 98 9.67 -23.48 -0.07
CA ASP A 98 10.93 -23.16 -0.78
C ASP A 98 10.76 -21.97 -1.76
N ASP A 99 9.55 -21.79 -2.27
CA ASP A 99 9.17 -20.70 -3.18
C ASP A 99 8.95 -19.39 -2.40
N ALA A 100 8.29 -19.44 -1.22
CA ALA A 100 8.15 -18.30 -0.32
C ALA A 100 9.52 -17.78 0.17
N GLU A 101 10.43 -18.68 0.59
CA GLU A 101 11.82 -18.33 0.91
C GLU A 101 12.54 -17.70 -0.29
N THR A 102 12.36 -18.27 -1.49
CA THR A 102 12.94 -17.71 -2.72
C THR A 102 12.42 -16.30 -3.01
N TYR A 103 11.12 -16.06 -2.85
CA TYR A 103 10.49 -14.77 -3.00
C TYR A 103 11.08 -13.74 -2.02
N PHE A 104 11.05 -14.01 -0.71
CA PHE A 104 11.52 -13.04 0.30
C PHE A 104 13.02 -12.77 0.19
N ARG A 105 13.83 -13.79 -0.12
CA ARG A 105 15.27 -13.61 -0.38
C ARG A 105 15.51 -12.68 -1.57
N VAL A 106 14.85 -12.89 -2.70
CA VAL A 106 15.03 -12.06 -3.91
C VAL A 106 14.55 -10.62 -3.66
N ARG A 107 13.44 -10.43 -2.93
CA ARG A 107 12.94 -9.09 -2.60
C ARG A 107 13.87 -8.34 -1.65
N ALA A 108 14.41 -9.00 -0.63
CA ALA A 108 15.43 -8.41 0.24
C ALA A 108 16.74 -8.09 -0.51
N GLU A 109 17.19 -8.96 -1.43
CA GLU A 109 18.35 -8.68 -2.32
C GLU A 109 18.12 -7.47 -3.25
N GLN A 110 16.85 -7.18 -3.59
CA GLN A 110 16.43 -5.99 -4.33
C GLN A 110 16.19 -4.76 -3.43
N GLY A 111 16.30 -4.88 -2.10
CA GLY A 111 16.09 -3.78 -1.16
C GLY A 111 14.63 -3.46 -0.84
N PHE A 112 13.69 -4.38 -1.15
CA PHE A 112 12.34 -4.32 -0.60
C PHE A 112 12.37 -4.70 0.89
N ASN A 113 11.66 -3.94 1.71
CA ASN A 113 11.58 -4.13 3.16
C ASN A 113 10.13 -4.26 3.66
N ALA A 114 9.15 -4.33 2.75
CA ALA A 114 7.76 -4.62 3.08
C ALA A 114 7.07 -5.55 2.07
N ALA A 115 6.00 -6.22 2.51
CA ALA A 115 5.13 -7.04 1.68
C ALA A 115 3.68 -6.91 2.15
N ILE A 116 2.72 -6.78 1.24
CA ILE A 116 1.28 -6.91 1.51
C ILE A 116 0.83 -8.35 1.24
N VAL A 117 0.18 -9.00 2.21
CA VAL A 117 -0.38 -10.36 2.04
C VAL A 117 -1.71 -10.51 2.78
N SER A 118 -2.57 -11.35 2.23
CA SER A 118 -3.81 -11.78 2.88
C SER A 118 -3.58 -13.05 3.69
N LEU A 119 -4.00 -13.05 4.96
CA LEU A 119 -3.80 -14.17 5.88
C LEU A 119 -4.66 -15.39 5.52
N VAL A 120 -5.77 -15.15 4.83
CA VAL A 120 -6.66 -16.15 4.21
C VAL A 120 -6.86 -15.77 2.75
N GLY A 121 -6.87 -16.77 1.87
CA GLY A 121 -7.04 -16.58 0.43
C GLY A 121 -8.50 -16.57 -0.05
N ALA A 122 -8.73 -15.94 -1.21
CA ALA A 122 -9.93 -16.05 -2.04
C ALA A 122 -9.54 -15.96 -3.53
N GLU A 123 -10.34 -16.47 -4.48
CA GLU A 123 -10.00 -16.38 -5.91
C GLU A 123 -9.86 -14.92 -6.39
N ALA A 124 -10.59 -14.00 -5.74
CA ALA A 124 -10.54 -12.57 -6.01
C ALA A 124 -9.18 -11.94 -5.62
N ASN A 125 -8.60 -12.31 -4.47
CA ASN A 125 -7.27 -11.85 -4.02
C ASN A 125 -6.11 -12.72 -4.57
N GLY A 126 -6.41 -13.64 -5.49
CA GLY A 126 -5.43 -14.38 -6.27
C GLY A 126 -5.11 -15.77 -5.74
N ALA A 127 -5.74 -16.22 -4.65
CA ALA A 127 -5.52 -17.53 -4.09
C ALA A 127 -6.14 -18.66 -4.95
N PRO A 128 -5.75 -19.94 -4.74
CA PRO A 128 -6.26 -21.08 -5.50
C PRO A 128 -7.76 -21.36 -5.38
N SER A 129 -8.44 -20.80 -4.37
CA SER A 129 -9.83 -21.12 -4.04
C SER A 129 -10.49 -20.12 -3.08
N ASP A 130 -11.82 -20.08 -3.09
CA ASP A 130 -12.65 -19.24 -2.21
C ASP A 130 -12.86 -19.82 -0.79
N ASP A 131 -12.60 -21.11 -0.55
CA ASP A 131 -12.66 -21.70 0.80
C ASP A 131 -11.35 -21.48 1.60
N GLY A 132 -10.40 -20.75 1.01
CA GLY A 132 -9.13 -20.39 1.62
C GLY A 132 -8.10 -21.52 1.58
N ALA A 133 -8.37 -22.64 0.90
CA ALA A 133 -7.41 -23.72 0.80
C ALA A 133 -6.13 -23.28 0.08
N THR A 134 -4.99 -23.72 0.64
CA THR A 134 -3.67 -23.58 0.02
C THR A 134 -3.55 -24.38 -1.28
N TYR A 135 -2.48 -24.14 -2.04
CA TYR A 135 -2.15 -24.85 -3.30
C TYR A 135 -2.13 -26.39 -3.20
N ASP A 136 -1.91 -26.94 -2.01
CA ASP A 136 -1.92 -28.38 -1.69
C ASP A 136 -3.21 -28.85 -0.96
N GLY A 137 -4.21 -27.99 -0.82
CA GLY A 137 -5.54 -28.32 -0.30
C GLY A 137 -5.69 -28.25 1.23
N VAL A 138 -4.84 -27.50 1.94
CA VAL A 138 -4.95 -27.31 3.40
C VAL A 138 -5.87 -26.11 3.68
N LEU A 139 -7.03 -26.38 4.31
CA LEU A 139 -7.99 -25.35 4.72
C LEU A 139 -7.52 -24.58 5.97
N PRO A 140 -7.89 -23.29 6.14
CA PRO A 140 -7.59 -22.50 7.33
C PRO A 140 -8.39 -22.93 8.57
N PHE A 141 -9.63 -23.38 8.35
CA PHE A 141 -10.60 -23.67 9.41
C PHE A 141 -11.15 -25.09 9.28
N GLY A 142 -11.56 -25.66 10.41
CA GLY A 142 -12.35 -26.89 10.50
C GLY A 142 -13.87 -26.64 10.42
N ASP A 143 -14.65 -27.65 10.76
CA ASP A 143 -16.10 -27.65 10.63
C ASP A 143 -16.83 -26.77 11.67
N GLU A 144 -16.17 -26.32 12.75
CA GLU A 144 -16.81 -25.52 13.81
C GLU A 144 -16.75 -23.98 13.61
N GLY A 145 -16.13 -23.50 12.53
CA GLY A 145 -16.13 -22.09 12.10
C GLY A 145 -14.77 -21.38 12.20
N VAL A 146 -14.76 -20.05 12.08
CA VAL A 146 -13.53 -19.22 11.96
C VAL A 146 -12.57 -19.23 13.16
N LEU A 147 -12.95 -19.89 14.26
CA LEU A 147 -12.13 -20.10 15.46
C LEU A 147 -11.59 -21.53 15.58
N ASP A 148 -12.07 -22.46 14.75
CA ASP A 148 -11.62 -23.85 14.65
C ASP A 148 -10.38 -23.94 13.76
N TRP A 149 -9.27 -23.37 14.22
CA TRP A 149 -8.04 -23.24 13.44
C TRP A 149 -7.40 -24.60 13.13
N ASN A 150 -7.18 -24.87 11.84
CA ASN A 150 -6.49 -26.08 11.38
C ASN A 150 -4.95 -25.90 11.48
N PRO A 151 -4.24 -26.52 12.45
CA PRO A 151 -2.86 -26.13 12.76
C PRO A 151 -1.88 -26.19 11.57
N PRO A 152 -1.90 -27.20 10.67
CA PRO A 152 -1.05 -27.22 9.48
C PRO A 152 -1.14 -25.99 8.56
N TYR A 153 -2.26 -25.27 8.56
CA TYR A 153 -2.39 -24.00 7.84
C TYR A 153 -1.67 -22.87 8.60
N TRP A 154 -1.99 -22.71 9.88
CA TRP A 154 -1.53 -21.60 10.72
C TRP A 154 -0.05 -21.71 11.10
N ASP A 155 0.49 -22.93 11.24
CA ASP A 155 1.91 -23.18 11.42
C ASP A 155 2.68 -22.76 10.15
N ARG A 156 2.17 -23.12 8.95
CA ARG A 156 2.78 -22.73 7.66
C ARG A 156 2.73 -21.23 7.42
N ALA A 157 1.59 -20.59 7.70
CA ALA A 157 1.46 -19.14 7.59
C ALA A 157 2.44 -18.42 8.53
N HIS A 158 2.67 -18.95 9.75
CA HIS A 158 3.65 -18.41 10.69
C HIS A 158 5.06 -18.55 10.16
N ASP A 159 5.43 -19.74 9.69
CA ASP A 159 6.73 -20.01 9.08
C ASP A 159 7.01 -19.04 7.90
N TYR A 160 6.01 -18.68 7.08
CA TYR A 160 6.19 -17.74 5.95
C TYR A 160 6.36 -16.29 6.41
N LEU A 161 5.57 -15.83 7.38
CA LEU A 161 5.74 -14.50 7.99
C LEU A 161 7.10 -14.38 8.71
N ARG A 162 7.57 -15.50 9.26
CA ARG A 162 8.89 -15.64 9.87
C ARG A 162 10.01 -15.60 8.83
N MET A 163 9.87 -16.23 7.66
CA MET A 163 10.82 -16.09 6.54
C MET A 163 10.97 -14.62 6.14
N ALA A 164 9.87 -13.87 6.06
CA ALA A 164 9.91 -12.43 5.82
C ALA A 164 10.70 -11.68 6.92
N ALA A 165 10.47 -12.01 8.19
CA ALA A 165 11.18 -11.42 9.32
C ALA A 165 12.70 -11.67 9.26
N GLU A 166 13.11 -12.90 8.94
CA GLU A 166 14.51 -13.30 8.77
C GLU A 166 15.19 -12.69 7.54
N ARG A 167 14.46 -11.92 6.72
CA ARG A 167 15.00 -11.15 5.57
C ARG A 167 14.82 -9.64 5.74
N GLY A 168 14.33 -9.17 6.89
CA GLY A 168 14.10 -7.74 7.14
C GLY A 168 12.85 -7.18 6.45
N VAL A 169 11.87 -8.03 6.13
CA VAL A 169 10.63 -7.64 5.45
C VAL A 169 9.48 -7.50 6.48
N THR A 170 8.91 -6.31 6.54
CA THR A 170 7.68 -6.00 7.28
C THR A 170 6.46 -6.48 6.50
N VAL A 171 5.63 -7.33 7.09
CA VAL A 171 4.40 -7.78 6.46
C VAL A 171 3.23 -6.89 6.90
N PHE A 172 2.63 -6.22 5.93
CA PHE A 172 1.35 -5.52 6.04
C PHE A 172 0.27 -6.58 5.89
N LEU A 173 -0.08 -7.20 7.02
CA LEU A 173 -0.86 -8.43 7.09
C LEU A 173 -2.35 -8.10 7.23
N TYR A 174 -3.19 -8.71 6.39
CA TYR A 174 -4.64 -8.61 6.45
C TYR A 174 -5.22 -9.85 7.14
N PRO A 175 -5.59 -9.83 8.44
CA PRO A 175 -6.20 -10.99 9.10
C PRO A 175 -7.60 -11.29 8.58
N ILE A 176 -8.35 -10.23 8.25
CA ILE A 176 -9.63 -10.29 7.54
C ILE A 176 -9.47 -9.40 6.31
N ASP A 177 -9.45 -10.05 5.15
CA ASP A 177 -9.52 -9.44 3.83
C ASP A 177 -11.00 -9.38 3.38
N GLY A 178 -11.44 -8.25 2.81
CA GLY A 178 -12.79 -8.04 2.32
C GLY A 178 -13.24 -9.08 1.27
N TRP A 179 -12.31 -9.67 0.53
CA TRP A 179 -12.59 -10.75 -0.43
C TRP A 179 -12.86 -12.11 0.23
N THR A 180 -12.42 -12.36 1.46
CA THR A 180 -12.66 -13.63 2.15
C THR A 180 -13.98 -13.64 2.94
N VAL A 181 -14.56 -12.48 3.20
CA VAL A 181 -15.81 -12.32 3.95
C VAL A 181 -16.99 -12.94 3.20
N GLY A 182 -17.74 -13.81 3.87
CA GLY A 182 -18.84 -14.58 3.26
C GLY A 182 -18.39 -15.74 2.37
N HIS A 183 -17.08 -15.95 2.26
CA HIS A 183 -16.40 -17.09 1.65
C HIS A 183 -15.67 -17.84 2.79
N ALA A 184 -14.35 -18.08 2.68
CA ALA A 184 -13.51 -18.68 3.72
C ALA A 184 -13.71 -18.07 5.13
N PHE A 185 -13.90 -16.75 5.24
CA PHE A 185 -14.15 -16.07 6.50
C PHE A 185 -15.65 -15.77 6.68
N SER A 186 -16.36 -16.69 7.33
CA SER A 186 -17.81 -16.61 7.58
C SER A 186 -18.13 -16.71 9.08
N PRO A 187 -18.01 -15.61 9.85
CA PRO A 187 -18.28 -15.60 11.29
C PRO A 187 -19.78 -15.73 11.61
N ARG A 188 -20.10 -16.35 12.74
CA ARG A 188 -21.47 -16.54 13.25
C ARG A 188 -22.07 -15.27 13.83
N ASP A 189 -21.24 -14.46 14.49
CA ASP A 189 -21.60 -13.17 15.09
C ASP A 189 -20.38 -12.25 15.23
N GLN A 190 -20.61 -10.98 15.58
CA GLN A 190 -19.58 -9.96 15.78
C GLN A 190 -18.55 -10.33 16.87
N GLY A 191 -18.93 -11.17 17.83
CA GLY A 191 -18.05 -11.65 18.89
C GLY A 191 -16.96 -12.59 18.37
N GLU A 192 -17.25 -13.39 17.34
CA GLU A 192 -16.24 -14.25 16.71
C GLU A 192 -15.17 -13.44 15.99
N CYS A 193 -15.53 -12.32 15.35
CA CYS A 193 -14.54 -11.45 14.72
C CYS A 193 -13.54 -10.91 15.75
N ARG A 194 -14.02 -10.54 16.94
CA ARG A 194 -13.17 -10.11 18.06
C ARG A 194 -12.32 -11.24 18.64
N ALA A 195 -12.89 -12.43 18.85
CA ALA A 195 -12.14 -13.58 19.31
C ALA A 195 -11.05 -14.02 18.31
N PHE A 196 -11.34 -13.95 17.00
CA PHE A 196 -10.39 -14.23 15.94
C PHE A 196 -9.22 -13.24 15.96
N GLY A 197 -9.48 -11.93 16.11
CA GLY A 197 -8.42 -10.92 16.25
C GLY A 197 -7.51 -11.15 17.47
N GLU A 198 -8.09 -11.53 18.61
CA GLU A 198 -7.33 -11.91 19.81
C GLU A 198 -6.45 -13.16 19.55
N GLN A 199 -6.99 -14.18 18.89
CA GLN A 199 -6.27 -15.40 18.51
C GLN A 199 -5.11 -15.11 17.53
N VAL A 200 -5.33 -14.26 16.52
CA VAL A 200 -4.29 -13.80 15.57
C VAL A 200 -3.18 -13.04 16.26
N ALA A 201 -3.49 -12.11 17.18
CA ALA A 201 -2.46 -11.38 17.91
C ALA A 201 -1.63 -12.28 18.84
N LEU A 202 -2.26 -13.24 19.52
CA LEU A 202 -1.55 -14.22 20.36
C LEU A 202 -0.65 -15.16 19.55
N TRP A 203 -1.09 -15.55 18.35
CA TRP A 203 -0.34 -16.37 17.39
C TRP A 203 0.86 -15.62 16.78
N ALA A 204 0.68 -14.37 16.36
CA ALA A 204 1.72 -13.54 15.75
C ALA A 204 2.58 -12.76 16.76
N ARG A 205 2.52 -13.08 18.05
CA ARG A 205 3.14 -12.28 19.13
C ARG A 205 4.68 -12.26 19.11
N ASP A 206 5.29 -13.28 18.51
CA ASP A 206 6.74 -13.46 18.40
C ASP A 206 7.30 -12.98 17.04
N LEU A 207 6.42 -12.58 16.13
CA LEU A 207 6.74 -11.99 14.83
C LEU A 207 6.83 -10.46 14.99
N PRO A 208 8.04 -9.86 15.03
CA PRO A 208 8.22 -8.42 15.26
C PRO A 208 7.88 -7.56 14.04
N ASN A 209 7.60 -8.19 12.90
CA ASN A 209 7.59 -7.60 11.58
C ASN A 209 6.19 -7.40 10.98
N ILE A 210 5.13 -7.29 11.81
CA ILE A 210 3.76 -7.11 11.32
C ILE A 210 3.28 -5.66 11.46
N VAL A 211 2.66 -5.15 10.40
CA VAL A 211 1.74 -4.01 10.42
C VAL A 211 0.34 -4.55 10.15
N TRP A 212 -0.64 -4.16 10.96
CA TRP A 212 -2.00 -4.70 10.85
C TRP A 212 -2.79 -3.99 9.76
N MET A 213 -3.49 -4.75 8.93
CA MET A 213 -4.34 -4.24 7.86
C MET A 213 -5.71 -4.92 7.89
N THR A 214 -6.68 -4.31 7.22
CA THR A 214 -7.94 -4.95 6.83
C THR A 214 -8.50 -4.27 5.58
N GLY A 215 -9.69 -4.65 5.15
CA GLY A 215 -10.20 -4.27 3.84
C GLY A 215 -9.51 -5.11 2.77
N GLY A 216 -9.01 -4.49 1.70
CA GLY A 216 -8.61 -5.21 0.48
C GLY A 216 -9.72 -5.01 -0.56
N ASP A 217 -9.50 -4.03 -1.44
CA ASP A 217 -10.49 -3.45 -2.35
C ASP A 217 -11.89 -3.28 -1.74
N TYR A 218 -11.94 -2.83 -0.50
CA TYR A 218 -13.17 -2.90 0.29
C TYR A 218 -14.12 -1.73 0.01
N PHE A 219 -15.34 -2.06 -0.43
CA PHE A 219 -16.44 -1.13 -0.63
C PHE A 219 -17.51 -1.32 0.45
N PRO A 220 -17.57 -0.46 1.48
CA PRO A 220 -18.55 -0.54 2.56
C PRO A 220 -19.99 -0.57 2.06
N VAL A 221 -20.75 -1.61 2.44
CA VAL A 221 -22.14 -1.81 2.00
C VAL A 221 -23.11 -1.32 3.09
N THR A 222 -23.24 -0.01 3.26
CA THR A 222 -24.14 0.62 4.24
C THR A 222 -24.80 1.90 3.71
N ASN A 223 -25.94 2.29 4.30
CA ASN A 223 -26.55 3.62 4.10
C ASN A 223 -26.17 4.63 5.19
N GLU A 224 -25.60 4.14 6.30
CA GLU A 224 -25.16 4.94 7.46
C GLU A 224 -23.63 4.73 7.60
N PRO A 225 -22.80 5.44 6.80
CA PRO A 225 -21.36 5.18 6.74
C PRO A 225 -20.63 5.50 8.04
N GLU A 226 -21.15 6.40 8.87
CA GLU A 226 -20.60 6.71 10.20
C GLU A 226 -20.79 5.58 11.22
N GLU A 227 -21.79 4.71 11.04
CA GLU A 227 -22.07 3.55 11.91
C GLU A 227 -21.37 2.26 11.44
N GLY A 228 -20.90 2.25 10.19
CA GLY A 228 -20.32 1.09 9.52
C GLY A 228 -21.38 0.05 9.08
N SER A 229 -21.00 -0.81 8.15
CA SER A 229 -21.72 -2.06 7.86
C SER A 229 -21.45 -3.11 8.94
N ASP A 230 -22.12 -4.27 8.84
CA ASP A 230 -21.80 -5.44 9.66
C ASP A 230 -20.36 -5.94 9.45
N VAL A 231 -19.82 -5.77 8.23
CA VAL A 231 -18.44 -6.17 7.89
C VAL A 231 -17.43 -5.16 8.44
N ASP A 232 -17.71 -3.86 8.38
CA ASP A 232 -16.89 -2.83 9.05
C ASP A 232 -16.79 -3.10 10.56
N ARG A 233 -17.93 -3.41 11.20
CA ARG A 233 -17.97 -3.79 12.62
C ARG A 233 -17.16 -5.06 12.90
N CYS A 234 -17.24 -6.07 12.04
CA CYS A 234 -16.48 -7.30 12.20
C CYS A 234 -14.96 -7.06 12.10
N MET A 235 -14.52 -6.34 11.06
CA MET A 235 -13.12 -5.97 10.87
C MET A 235 -12.59 -5.12 12.05
N SER A 236 -13.37 -4.16 12.55
CA SER A 236 -12.99 -3.37 13.74
C SER A 236 -13.03 -4.18 15.03
N GLY A 237 -13.93 -5.16 15.12
CA GLY A 237 -14.01 -6.09 16.25
C GLY A 237 -12.74 -6.94 16.33
N ALA A 238 -12.22 -7.39 15.18
CA ALA A 238 -10.92 -8.06 15.11
C ALA A 238 -9.78 -7.14 15.56
N LEU A 239 -9.76 -5.87 15.15
CA LEU A 239 -8.81 -4.88 15.68
C LEU A 239 -8.94 -4.72 17.21
N ASP A 240 -10.16 -4.61 17.76
CA ASP A 240 -10.40 -4.54 19.20
C ASP A 240 -9.91 -5.82 19.93
N GLY A 241 -9.97 -6.98 19.28
CA GLY A 241 -9.40 -8.25 19.74
C GLY A 241 -7.88 -8.22 19.80
N ILE A 242 -7.25 -7.76 18.71
CA ILE A 242 -5.79 -7.54 18.65
C ILE A 242 -5.35 -6.60 19.77
N ARG A 243 -5.96 -5.41 19.87
CA ARG A 243 -5.64 -4.41 20.90
C ARG A 243 -5.85 -4.92 22.33
N ALA A 244 -6.82 -5.82 22.56
CA ALA A 244 -7.06 -6.39 23.89
C ALA A 244 -5.89 -7.23 24.43
N THR A 245 -5.03 -7.77 23.55
CA THR A 245 -3.80 -8.48 23.95
C THR A 245 -2.67 -7.56 24.43
N GLY A 246 -2.80 -6.26 24.20
CA GLY A 246 -1.74 -5.26 24.41
C GLY A 246 -0.87 -4.96 23.19
N ASP A 247 -1.21 -5.51 22.01
CA ASP A 247 -0.55 -5.21 20.74
C ASP A 247 -0.93 -3.79 20.24
N ASP A 248 0.05 -2.89 20.19
CA ASP A 248 -0.08 -1.48 19.79
C ASP A 248 0.53 -1.17 18.42
N ARG A 249 0.87 -2.19 17.62
CA ARG A 249 1.48 -2.01 16.28
C ARG A 249 0.57 -1.25 15.30
N PRO A 250 1.10 -0.48 14.34
CA PRO A 250 0.28 0.37 13.46
C PRO A 250 -0.81 -0.40 12.71
N PHE A 251 -1.97 0.24 12.53
CA PHE A 251 -3.12 -0.30 11.79
C PHE A 251 -3.64 0.64 10.69
N SER A 252 -4.10 0.08 9.57
CA SER A 252 -4.89 0.80 8.56
C SER A 252 -5.88 -0.10 7.79
N ILE A 253 -6.63 0.48 6.86
CA ILE A 253 -7.58 -0.22 5.97
C ILE A 253 -7.35 0.17 4.50
N GLN A 254 -7.33 -0.81 3.60
CA GLN A 254 -7.45 -0.59 2.15
C GLN A 254 -8.93 -0.58 1.75
N LEU A 255 -9.40 0.58 1.29
CA LEU A 255 -10.72 0.75 0.70
C LEU A 255 -10.69 0.43 -0.81
N GLY A 256 -11.84 0.58 -1.47
CA GLY A 256 -12.04 0.27 -2.88
C GLY A 256 -11.08 0.93 -3.87
N TYR A 257 -10.96 0.31 -5.04
CA TYR A 257 -10.07 0.69 -6.14
C TYR A 257 -10.49 1.99 -6.89
N GLN A 258 -9.75 2.32 -7.96
CA GLN A 258 -9.73 3.61 -8.67
C GLN A 258 -8.98 4.73 -7.92
N LYS A 259 -9.55 5.22 -6.82
CA LYS A 259 -8.93 6.17 -5.90
C LYS A 259 -9.60 6.08 -4.54
N SER A 260 -8.82 5.80 -3.50
CA SER A 260 -9.28 5.86 -2.11
C SER A 260 -8.15 6.17 -1.14
N ILE A 261 -8.53 6.72 0.01
CA ILE A 261 -7.67 7.01 1.16
C ILE A 261 -8.40 6.40 2.37
N SER A 262 -7.72 5.71 3.29
CA SER A 262 -8.37 5.03 4.43
C SER A 262 -9.36 5.89 5.21
N SER A 263 -9.04 7.17 5.43
CA SER A 263 -9.90 8.16 6.08
C SER A 263 -11.04 8.72 5.22
N ASP A 264 -11.25 8.24 3.98
CA ASP A 264 -12.45 8.56 3.17
C ASP A 264 -13.72 7.96 3.78
N ASN A 265 -13.61 6.83 4.47
CA ASN A 265 -14.72 6.25 5.22
C ASN A 265 -14.75 6.87 6.64
N PRO A 266 -15.82 7.58 7.04
CA PRO A 266 -15.91 8.21 8.35
C PRO A 266 -15.90 7.21 9.53
N TYR A 267 -16.28 5.95 9.32
CA TYR A 267 -16.11 4.90 10.32
C TYR A 267 -14.63 4.63 10.63
N TRP A 268 -13.79 4.58 9.60
CA TRP A 268 -12.36 4.27 9.74
C TRP A 268 -11.50 5.51 10.00
N ALA A 269 -11.99 6.70 9.69
CA ALA A 269 -11.29 7.97 9.84
C ALA A 269 -10.76 8.24 11.28
N ASP A 270 -11.37 7.66 12.32
CA ASP A 270 -10.89 7.75 13.72
C ASP A 270 -10.27 6.43 14.25
N ARG A 271 -10.14 5.40 13.40
CA ARG A 271 -9.66 4.05 13.77
C ARG A 271 -8.31 3.65 13.16
N VAL A 272 -7.83 4.37 12.14
CA VAL A 272 -6.53 4.10 11.50
C VAL A 272 -5.41 4.95 12.08
N ASP A 273 -4.20 4.39 12.11
CA ASP A 273 -2.97 5.07 12.53
C ASP A 273 -2.27 5.78 11.36
N PHE A 274 -2.46 5.26 10.14
CA PHE A 274 -1.98 5.85 8.89
C PHE A 274 -3.01 5.74 7.76
N ASP A 275 -2.89 6.58 6.75
CA ASP A 275 -3.70 6.51 5.54
C ASP A 275 -3.00 5.64 4.48
N PHE A 276 -3.62 4.51 4.14
CA PHE A 276 -3.33 3.75 2.93
C PHE A 276 -3.94 4.51 1.74
N VAL A 277 -3.10 4.94 0.81
CA VAL A 277 -3.49 5.70 -0.38
C VAL A 277 -3.43 4.77 -1.59
N TYR A 278 -4.59 4.45 -2.14
CA TYR A 278 -4.74 3.71 -3.40
C TYR A 278 -5.11 4.71 -4.50
N THR A 279 -4.35 4.78 -5.60
CA THR A 279 -4.88 5.36 -6.84
C THR A 279 -4.24 4.81 -8.13
N TYR A 280 -5.06 4.67 -9.18
CA TYR A 280 -4.60 4.46 -10.55
C TYR A 280 -4.27 5.76 -11.32
N TYR A 281 -4.60 6.91 -10.75
CA TYR A 281 -4.41 8.24 -11.36
C TYR A 281 -3.04 8.84 -10.95
N PRO A 282 -2.64 10.03 -11.43
CA PRO A 282 -1.38 10.66 -11.03
C PRO A 282 -1.24 10.79 -9.51
N THR A 283 -0.33 9.98 -8.95
CA THR A 283 -0.27 9.61 -7.53
C THR A 283 -0.16 10.80 -6.58
N TYR A 284 0.47 11.90 -7.03
CA TYR A 284 0.63 13.12 -6.24
C TYR A 284 -0.70 13.65 -5.69
N ARG A 285 -1.80 13.51 -6.44
CA ARG A 285 -3.10 14.07 -6.06
C ARG A 285 -3.61 13.43 -4.77
N ALA A 286 -3.74 12.10 -4.77
CA ALA A 286 -4.27 11.36 -3.63
C ALA A 286 -3.31 11.41 -2.42
N VAL A 287 -1.99 11.39 -2.67
CA VAL A 287 -0.99 11.51 -1.59
C VAL A 287 -1.00 12.91 -0.96
N ARG A 288 -1.03 14.00 -1.75
CA ARG A 288 -1.17 15.38 -1.23
C ARG A 288 -2.47 15.56 -0.44
N GLU A 289 -3.56 15.00 -0.96
CA GLU A 289 -4.86 15.05 -0.29
C GLU A 289 -4.81 14.36 1.08
N ALA A 290 -4.27 13.14 1.16
CA ALA A 290 -4.09 12.42 2.43
C ALA A 290 -3.13 13.15 3.38
N TYR A 291 -1.95 13.59 2.89
CA TYR A 291 -0.96 14.33 3.68
C TYR A 291 -1.54 15.61 4.32
N GLY A 292 -2.43 16.30 3.60
CA GLY A 292 -3.12 17.51 4.04
C GLY A 292 -4.24 17.29 5.06
N ARG A 293 -4.63 16.05 5.39
CA ARG A 293 -5.69 15.76 6.36
C ARG A 293 -5.27 16.03 7.81
N LEU A 294 -6.28 16.21 8.65
CA LEU A 294 -6.16 16.34 10.10
C LEU A 294 -7.09 15.30 10.77
N PRO A 295 -6.66 14.59 11.83
CA PRO A 295 -5.31 14.61 12.42
C PRO A 295 -4.23 14.17 11.42
N ALA A 296 -3.00 14.66 11.61
CA ALA A 296 -1.89 14.33 10.74
C ALA A 296 -1.58 12.83 10.81
N ARG A 297 -1.47 12.19 9.64
CA ARG A 297 -1.13 10.78 9.47
C ARG A 297 -0.07 10.58 8.37
N PRO A 298 0.72 9.50 8.43
CA PRO A 298 1.50 9.05 7.29
C PRO A 298 0.56 8.73 6.12
N ALA A 299 0.85 9.29 4.93
CA ALA A 299 0.05 9.14 3.73
C ALA A 299 0.74 8.15 2.77
N LEU A 300 0.69 6.86 3.10
CA LEU A 300 1.45 5.82 2.41
C LEU A 300 0.79 5.43 1.09
N PHE A 301 1.48 5.65 -0.03
CA PHE A 301 1.07 5.10 -1.33
C PHE A 301 1.13 3.56 -1.30
N GLY A 302 -0.03 2.95 -1.12
CA GLY A 302 -0.21 1.53 -0.83
C GLY A 302 -0.58 0.70 -2.05
N GLU A 303 -1.25 1.28 -3.06
CA GLU A 303 -1.58 0.56 -4.28
C GLU A 303 -1.82 1.48 -5.50
N GLY A 304 -1.54 0.97 -6.71
CA GLY A 304 -1.77 1.65 -7.98
C GLY A 304 -1.57 0.74 -9.20
N ASN A 305 -1.01 1.28 -10.29
CA ASN A 305 -0.77 0.54 -11.53
C ASN A 305 0.39 -0.48 -11.35
N TYR A 306 0.14 -1.76 -11.64
CA TYR A 306 1.08 -2.90 -11.45
C TYR A 306 1.96 -3.18 -12.68
N ASP A 307 3.21 -3.60 -12.50
CA ASP A 307 4.16 -3.91 -13.58
C ASP A 307 3.59 -4.96 -14.57
N GLY A 308 3.41 -4.54 -15.82
CA GLY A 308 2.88 -5.37 -16.90
C GLY A 308 1.39 -5.73 -16.77
N LEU A 309 0.63 -5.05 -15.89
CA LEU A 309 -0.82 -5.21 -15.77
C LEU A 309 -1.49 -3.89 -15.39
N ASN A 310 -2.38 -3.41 -16.25
CA ASN A 310 -3.31 -2.34 -15.89
C ASN A 310 -4.73 -2.91 -15.75
N LEU A 311 -5.30 -2.83 -14.55
CA LEU A 311 -6.68 -3.29 -14.28
C LEU A 311 -7.75 -2.29 -14.75
N ARG A 312 -7.34 -1.13 -15.27
CA ARG A 312 -8.23 -0.19 -15.97
C ARG A 312 -8.22 -0.47 -17.49
N PRO A 313 -9.33 -0.98 -18.07
CA PRO A 313 -9.36 -1.39 -19.48
C PRO A 313 -9.38 -0.21 -20.47
N GLU A 314 -9.47 1.04 -20.01
CA GLU A 314 -9.39 2.23 -20.85
C GLU A 314 -7.96 2.75 -21.06
N THR A 315 -6.99 2.28 -20.26
CA THR A 315 -5.59 2.75 -20.27
C THR A 315 -4.63 1.63 -20.69
N PRO A 316 -3.45 1.95 -21.27
CA PRO A 316 -2.47 0.93 -21.66
C PRO A 316 -1.91 0.14 -20.48
N ASP A 317 -1.28 -1.00 -20.77
CA ASP A 317 -0.48 -1.75 -19.78
C ASP A 317 0.59 -0.86 -19.14
N THR A 318 0.75 -1.00 -17.83
CA THR A 318 1.71 -0.24 -17.02
C THR A 318 3.14 -0.39 -17.55
N THR A 319 3.81 0.74 -17.75
CA THR A 319 5.21 0.78 -18.22
C THR A 319 6.19 1.07 -17.09
N ASP A 320 7.48 0.81 -17.31
CA ASP A 320 8.57 1.29 -16.45
C ASP A 320 8.43 2.78 -16.07
N GLU A 321 8.07 3.64 -17.03
CA GLU A 321 7.87 5.07 -16.78
C GLU A 321 6.65 5.35 -15.89
N THR A 322 5.57 4.58 -16.05
CA THR A 322 4.40 4.62 -15.17
C THR A 322 4.81 4.34 -13.73
N LEU A 323 5.61 3.28 -13.50
CA LEU A 323 6.10 2.90 -12.17
C LEU A 323 6.98 4.00 -11.54
N ARG A 324 7.94 4.55 -12.30
CA ARG A 324 8.80 5.64 -11.81
C ARG A 324 8.02 6.91 -11.47
N ARG A 325 7.04 7.28 -12.31
CA ARG A 325 6.15 8.43 -12.07
C ARG A 325 5.36 8.25 -10.78
N GLN A 326 4.72 7.09 -10.57
CA GLN A 326 3.97 6.81 -9.34
C GLN A 326 4.86 6.93 -8.09
N TYR A 327 6.04 6.28 -8.11
CA TYR A 327 6.98 6.31 -6.98
C TYR A 327 7.47 7.73 -6.66
N LEU A 328 7.98 8.44 -7.67
CA LEU A 328 8.55 9.77 -7.46
C LEU A 328 7.50 10.81 -7.11
N TRP A 329 6.30 10.75 -7.71
CA TRP A 329 5.17 11.58 -7.31
C TRP A 329 4.71 11.29 -5.88
N ALA A 330 4.73 10.04 -5.42
CA ALA A 330 4.38 9.70 -4.04
C ALA A 330 5.38 10.34 -3.05
N VAL A 331 6.68 10.14 -3.25
CA VAL A 331 7.74 10.67 -2.36
C VAL A 331 7.73 12.20 -2.33
N THR A 332 7.70 12.88 -3.49
CA THR A 332 7.65 14.37 -3.53
C THR A 332 6.30 14.95 -3.11
N SER A 333 5.31 14.11 -2.83
CA SER A 333 4.01 14.50 -2.26
C SER A 333 3.86 14.15 -0.79
N GLY A 334 4.90 13.60 -0.15
CA GLY A 334 4.95 13.34 1.28
C GLY A 334 4.59 11.90 1.70
N SER A 335 4.58 10.94 0.76
CA SER A 335 4.45 9.52 1.12
C SER A 335 5.75 9.00 1.75
N PRO A 336 5.70 8.32 2.91
CA PRO A 336 6.87 7.76 3.60
C PRO A 336 7.37 6.45 2.95
N GLY A 337 7.32 6.36 1.62
CA GLY A 337 7.57 5.13 0.88
C GLY A 337 6.54 4.86 -0.21
N ALA A 338 6.53 3.64 -0.72
CA ALA A 338 5.57 3.16 -1.71
C ALA A 338 5.48 1.62 -1.69
N PHE A 339 4.35 1.10 -2.14
CA PHE A 339 4.22 -0.28 -2.60
C PHE A 339 4.28 -0.35 -4.12
N TYR A 340 5.03 -1.35 -4.60
CA TYR A 340 5.02 -1.84 -5.97
C TYR A 340 4.06 -3.04 -6.06
N GLY A 341 3.56 -3.31 -7.25
CA GLY A 341 2.86 -4.55 -7.56
C GLY A 341 3.17 -4.99 -8.99
N THR A 342 2.84 -6.23 -9.31
CA THR A 342 3.15 -6.88 -10.59
C THR A 342 1.97 -7.72 -11.06
N ALA A 343 1.88 -7.98 -12.36
CA ALA A 343 0.97 -9.01 -12.92
C ALA A 343 1.05 -10.38 -12.22
N ASP A 344 2.18 -10.67 -11.55
CA ASP A 344 2.45 -11.92 -10.83
C ASP A 344 1.86 -12.00 -9.40
N TRP A 345 0.91 -11.13 -9.06
CA TRP A 345 0.21 -11.14 -7.76
C TRP A 345 -0.56 -12.44 -7.44
N ARG A 346 -0.72 -13.32 -8.45
CA ARG A 346 -1.34 -14.66 -8.38
C ARG A 346 -0.36 -15.81 -8.69
N PHE A 347 0.95 -15.57 -8.58
CA PHE A 347 2.00 -16.58 -8.79
C PHE A 347 1.88 -17.47 -10.05
N GLU A 348 1.37 -16.89 -11.14
CA GLU A 348 1.18 -17.54 -12.45
C GLU A 348 2.46 -18.26 -12.95
N GLU A 349 2.32 -19.36 -13.71
CA GLU A 349 3.45 -20.23 -14.12
C GLU A 349 4.65 -19.42 -14.65
N GLY A 350 5.84 -19.63 -14.06
CA GLY A 350 7.07 -18.88 -14.38
C GLY A 350 7.19 -17.51 -13.72
N TRP A 351 6.48 -17.26 -12.62
CA TRP A 351 6.67 -16.06 -11.79
C TRP A 351 8.11 -15.89 -11.24
N PRO A 352 8.93 -16.93 -10.92
CA PRO A 352 10.27 -16.72 -10.37
C PRO A 352 11.18 -15.98 -11.35
N GLU A 353 11.09 -16.29 -12.64
CA GLU A 353 11.81 -15.60 -13.71
C GLU A 353 11.36 -14.14 -13.86
N ARG A 354 10.14 -13.80 -13.40
CA ARG A 354 9.53 -12.47 -13.52
C ARG A 354 9.67 -11.61 -12.25
N LEU A 355 10.32 -12.10 -11.20
CA LEU A 355 10.70 -11.30 -10.02
C LEU A 355 11.71 -10.18 -10.33
N SER A 356 12.54 -10.37 -11.37
CA SER A 356 13.58 -9.42 -11.77
C SER A 356 13.24 -8.77 -13.10
N ARG A 357 12.58 -7.61 -13.05
CA ARG A 357 12.18 -6.81 -14.21
C ARG A 357 12.94 -5.47 -14.26
N PRO A 358 12.95 -4.77 -15.41
CA PRO A 358 13.43 -3.40 -15.50
C PRO A 358 12.77 -2.48 -14.46
N GLY A 359 11.44 -2.51 -14.32
CA GLY A 359 10.68 -1.78 -13.31
C GLY A 359 11.20 -2.00 -11.88
N THR A 360 11.28 -3.25 -11.41
CA THR A 360 11.81 -3.56 -10.07
C THR A 360 13.22 -3.03 -9.87
N THR A 361 14.10 -3.17 -10.87
CA THR A 361 15.49 -2.69 -10.82
C THR A 361 15.58 -1.16 -10.72
N GLN A 362 14.69 -0.44 -11.42
CA GLN A 362 14.63 1.03 -11.39
C GLN A 362 14.14 1.52 -10.02
N LEU A 363 13.03 0.98 -9.53
CA LEU A 363 12.46 1.34 -8.24
C LEU A 363 13.42 1.03 -7.07
N SER A 364 14.10 -0.13 -7.10
CA SER A 364 15.11 -0.50 -6.09
C SER A 364 16.20 0.58 -5.95
N ARG A 365 16.67 1.13 -7.08
CA ARG A 365 17.71 2.18 -7.08
C ARG A 365 17.17 3.54 -6.67
N LEU A 366 15.95 3.89 -7.08
CA LEU A 366 15.27 5.11 -6.63
C LEU A 366 15.02 5.09 -5.13
N ALA A 367 14.56 3.97 -4.57
CA ALA A 367 14.34 3.80 -3.15
C ALA A 367 15.66 3.89 -2.35
N ALA A 368 16.73 3.26 -2.83
CA ALA A 368 18.06 3.40 -2.21
C ALA A 368 18.57 4.85 -2.21
N LEU A 369 18.31 5.61 -3.28
CA LEU A 369 18.64 7.04 -3.35
C LEU A 369 17.82 7.87 -2.35
N VAL A 370 16.49 7.69 -2.31
CA VAL A 370 15.61 8.41 -1.37
C VAL A 370 15.95 8.08 0.07
N ALA A 371 16.21 6.80 0.38
CA ALA A 371 16.62 6.36 1.72
C ALA A 371 17.99 6.91 2.17
N SER A 372 18.84 7.38 1.24
CA SER A 372 20.12 8.04 1.57
C SER A 372 19.99 9.52 1.96
N LEU A 373 18.79 10.08 1.81
CA LEU A 373 18.45 11.47 2.12
C LEU A 373 17.61 11.56 3.41
N PRO A 374 17.50 12.74 4.06
CA PRO A 374 16.59 12.98 5.19
C PRO A 374 15.13 13.09 4.70
N TRP A 375 14.62 12.05 4.04
CA TRP A 375 13.31 12.04 3.39
C TRP A 375 12.15 12.25 4.39
N TRP A 376 12.33 11.85 5.65
CA TRP A 376 11.36 12.02 6.73
C TRP A 376 11.16 13.49 7.14
N GLU A 377 12.07 14.40 6.75
CA GLU A 377 11.97 15.84 7.00
C GLU A 377 11.39 16.62 5.81
N LEU A 378 11.12 15.95 4.69
CA LEU A 378 10.58 16.58 3.48
C LEU A 378 9.13 17.01 3.67
N VAL A 379 8.85 18.29 3.43
CA VAL A 379 7.49 18.85 3.39
C VAL A 379 7.13 19.12 1.92
N PRO A 380 5.98 18.63 1.42
CA PRO A 380 5.51 18.89 0.06
C PRO A 380 5.36 20.38 -0.23
N ASP A 381 5.88 20.81 -1.38
CA ASP A 381 5.76 22.18 -1.88
C ASP A 381 4.39 22.37 -2.54
N VAL A 382 3.38 22.57 -1.70
CA VAL A 382 1.99 22.88 -2.11
C VAL A 382 1.77 24.39 -2.31
N ASP A 383 2.53 25.23 -1.61
CA ASP A 383 2.41 26.69 -1.66
C ASP A 383 3.30 27.37 -2.73
N GLY A 384 4.07 26.58 -3.52
CA GLY A 384 4.97 27.10 -4.55
C GLY A 384 6.17 27.88 -3.98
N ARG A 385 6.67 27.43 -2.83
CA ARG A 385 7.79 28.04 -2.08
C ARG A 385 9.15 27.68 -2.64
N LEU A 386 9.26 26.57 -3.39
CA LEU A 386 10.46 26.17 -4.12
C LEU A 386 10.25 26.28 -5.63
N VAL A 387 9.22 25.62 -6.17
CA VAL A 387 8.90 25.66 -7.60
C VAL A 387 7.95 26.81 -7.88
N THR A 388 8.47 27.87 -8.51
CA THR A 388 7.76 29.15 -8.69
C THR A 388 7.17 29.34 -10.09
N ASP A 389 7.62 28.56 -11.07
CA ASP A 389 7.11 28.58 -12.45
C ASP A 389 7.39 27.24 -13.16
N GLY A 390 6.72 26.97 -14.28
CA GLY A 390 6.96 25.79 -15.13
C GLY A 390 6.47 24.46 -14.55
N ALA A 391 5.71 24.47 -13.44
CA ALA A 391 5.23 23.25 -12.81
C ALA A 391 4.30 22.40 -13.71
N GLY A 392 3.63 22.98 -14.72
CA GLY A 392 2.67 22.27 -15.57
C GLY A 392 1.24 22.40 -15.05
N THR A 393 0.38 21.44 -15.37
CA THR A 393 -1.05 21.48 -15.04
C THR A 393 -1.40 20.44 -13.98
N GLU A 394 -1.63 20.90 -12.74
CA GLU A 394 -2.08 20.04 -11.65
C GLU A 394 -3.51 19.51 -11.91
N VAL A 395 -3.74 18.20 -11.73
CA VAL A 395 -5.06 17.57 -11.90
C VAL A 395 -6.02 18.00 -10.80
N GLN A 396 -7.19 18.51 -11.20
CA GLN A 396 -8.12 19.21 -10.30
C GLN A 396 -9.29 18.32 -9.76
N ASP A 397 -9.76 17.32 -10.51
CA ASP A 397 -11.19 16.92 -10.48
C ASP A 397 -11.54 15.41 -10.49
N ASP A 398 -10.61 14.51 -10.16
CA ASP A 398 -10.76 13.03 -10.04
C ASP A 398 -11.24 12.23 -11.28
N THR A 399 -11.76 12.89 -12.32
CA THR A 399 -10.94 13.03 -13.54
C THR A 399 -10.12 11.79 -13.97
N PRO A 400 -10.68 10.62 -14.37
CA PRO A 400 -9.86 9.46 -14.71
C PRO A 400 -8.85 9.80 -15.82
N LEU A 401 -7.58 9.76 -15.46
CA LEU A 401 -6.45 10.21 -16.28
C LEU A 401 -5.30 9.20 -16.15
N ASP A 402 -4.61 8.93 -17.25
CA ASP A 402 -3.42 8.07 -17.21
C ASP A 402 -2.24 8.81 -16.53
N VAL A 403 -1.42 8.05 -15.79
CA VAL A 403 -0.20 8.53 -15.13
C VAL A 403 0.78 9.19 -16.13
N LEU A 404 0.82 8.72 -17.39
CA LEU A 404 1.66 9.27 -18.45
C LEU A 404 1.10 10.59 -19.03
N GLU A 405 -0.20 10.83 -18.94
CA GLU A 405 -0.88 12.02 -19.49
C GLU A 405 -0.70 13.28 -18.63
N SER A 406 -0.46 13.14 -17.31
CA SER A 406 -0.19 14.31 -16.46
C SER A 406 1.25 14.80 -16.62
N ASP A 407 1.40 16.12 -16.71
CA ASP A 407 2.67 16.81 -16.91
C ASP A 407 3.17 17.54 -15.65
N PHE A 408 2.48 17.37 -14.52
CA PHE A 408 2.69 18.19 -13.33
C PHE A 408 3.96 17.80 -12.56
N ALA A 409 4.90 18.73 -12.48
CA ALA A 409 6.06 18.65 -11.63
C ALA A 409 5.67 18.92 -10.17
N THR A 410 6.29 18.17 -9.27
CA THR A 410 6.02 18.23 -7.82
C THR A 410 7.33 18.35 -7.07
N ALA A 411 7.30 18.97 -5.91
CA ALA A 411 8.49 19.15 -5.10
C ALA A 411 8.20 18.92 -3.62
N ALA A 412 9.25 18.61 -2.87
CA ALA A 412 9.26 18.64 -1.42
C ALA A 412 10.63 19.15 -0.92
N LEU A 413 10.66 19.81 0.23
CA LEU A 413 11.88 20.35 0.82
C LEU A 413 11.87 20.26 2.35
N THR A 414 13.05 20.14 2.94
CA THR A 414 13.23 20.24 4.39
C THR A 414 12.98 21.67 4.87
N ALA A 415 12.55 21.84 6.12
CA ALA A 415 12.22 23.15 6.67
C ALA A 415 13.39 24.15 6.65
N ASP A 416 14.63 23.64 6.75
CA ASP A 416 15.88 24.40 6.71
C ASP A 416 16.48 24.55 5.29
N GLY A 417 15.86 23.92 4.27
CA GLY A 417 16.34 23.92 2.89
C GLY A 417 17.61 23.11 2.64
N SER A 418 18.06 22.29 3.60
CA SER A 418 19.25 21.43 3.45
C SER A 418 19.07 20.29 2.45
N THR A 419 17.83 19.84 2.21
CA THR A 419 17.49 18.90 1.13
C THR A 419 16.19 19.29 0.46
N ALA A 420 16.13 19.18 -0.87
CA ALA A 420 14.93 19.33 -1.66
C ALA A 420 14.93 18.36 -2.85
N LEU A 421 13.75 17.88 -3.20
CA LEU A 421 13.47 17.03 -4.35
C LEU A 421 12.48 17.75 -5.26
N VAL A 422 12.72 17.79 -6.56
CA VAL A 422 11.73 18.21 -7.57
C VAL A 422 11.62 17.14 -8.64
N TYR A 423 10.48 16.44 -8.68
CA TYR A 423 10.18 15.50 -9.74
C TYR A 423 9.53 16.20 -10.92
N VAL A 424 10.11 16.03 -12.11
CA VAL A 424 9.70 16.67 -13.36
C VAL A 424 9.35 15.56 -14.37
N PRO A 425 8.06 15.31 -14.66
CA PRO A 425 7.64 14.12 -15.42
C PRO A 425 7.82 14.24 -16.95
N THR A 426 7.95 15.47 -17.49
CA THR A 426 8.16 15.71 -18.93
C THR A 426 9.10 16.88 -19.19
N ALA A 427 9.81 16.85 -20.33
CA ALA A 427 10.92 17.76 -20.61
C ALA A 427 10.50 19.24 -20.63
N ARG A 428 11.13 20.06 -19.79
CA ARG A 428 10.76 21.46 -19.56
C ARG A 428 11.86 22.28 -18.89
N THR A 429 11.56 23.56 -18.70
CA THR A 429 12.25 24.44 -17.74
C THR A 429 11.31 24.74 -16.57
N ILE A 430 11.81 24.63 -15.34
CA ILE A 430 11.13 25.03 -14.10
C ILE A 430 11.79 26.27 -13.51
N GLY A 431 10.99 27.15 -12.91
CA GLY A 431 11.45 28.28 -12.10
C GLY A 431 11.66 27.86 -10.66
N LEU A 432 12.78 28.25 -10.04
CA LEU A 432 13.11 27.93 -8.64
C LEU A 432 13.39 29.17 -7.81
N ASP A 433 12.84 29.23 -6.59
CA ASP A 433 13.38 30.12 -5.56
C ASP A 433 14.62 29.49 -4.91
N VAL A 434 15.79 29.87 -5.42
CA VAL A 434 17.10 29.47 -4.87
C VAL A 434 17.30 29.99 -3.43
N GLY A 435 16.53 30.99 -2.99
CA GLY A 435 16.52 31.45 -1.59
C GLY A 435 15.81 30.49 -0.63
N ALA A 436 15.03 29.52 -1.12
CA ALA A 436 14.35 28.53 -0.31
C ALA A 436 15.23 27.33 0.09
N VAL A 437 16.43 27.20 -0.48
CA VAL A 437 17.41 26.14 -0.19
C VAL A 437 18.69 26.67 0.45
N ALA A 438 19.43 25.79 1.12
CA ALA A 438 20.64 26.15 1.83
C ALA A 438 21.76 26.63 0.88
N PRO A 439 22.48 27.74 1.18
CA PRO A 439 23.51 28.30 0.28
C PRO A 439 24.68 27.37 -0.06
N GLN A 440 24.90 26.32 0.75
CA GLN A 440 25.92 25.30 0.57
C GLN A 440 25.42 24.00 -0.08
N ALA A 441 24.16 23.95 -0.54
CA ALA A 441 23.60 22.78 -1.20
C ALA A 441 24.12 22.64 -2.64
N SER A 442 24.45 21.42 -3.02
CA SER A 442 24.78 21.03 -4.40
C SER A 442 23.52 20.56 -5.11
N ALA A 443 23.44 20.77 -6.43
CA ALA A 443 22.32 20.31 -7.25
C ALA A 443 22.75 19.21 -8.23
N TYR A 444 21.86 18.24 -8.43
CA TYR A 444 22.07 17.08 -9.30
C TYR A 444 20.79 16.78 -10.07
N TRP A 445 20.92 16.57 -11.38
CA TRP A 445 19.87 15.90 -12.15
C TRP A 445 20.08 14.40 -12.06
N VAL A 446 19.12 13.70 -11.49
CA VAL A 446 19.08 12.25 -11.37
C VAL A 446 18.20 11.68 -12.47
N ASP A 447 18.79 10.77 -13.24
CA ASP A 447 18.08 9.93 -14.22
C ASP A 447 17.24 8.88 -13.47
N PRO A 448 15.89 8.91 -13.56
CA PRO A 448 15.05 8.01 -12.80
C PRO A 448 15.20 6.53 -13.17
N ALA A 449 15.63 6.21 -14.40
CA ALA A 449 15.78 4.84 -14.87
C ALA A 449 17.14 4.21 -14.51
N SER A 450 18.15 5.03 -14.19
CA SER A 450 19.46 4.52 -13.74
C SER A 450 19.80 4.86 -12.28
N ALA A 451 19.12 5.84 -11.69
CA ALA A 451 19.49 6.57 -10.48
C ALA A 451 20.88 7.24 -10.54
N THR A 452 21.44 7.43 -11.74
CA THR A 452 22.72 8.15 -11.93
C THR A 452 22.51 9.64 -11.66
N ALA A 453 23.30 10.21 -10.75
CA ALA A 453 23.28 11.64 -10.43
C ALA A 453 24.33 12.41 -11.23
N VAL A 454 23.88 13.37 -12.05
CA VAL A 454 24.74 14.27 -12.84
C VAL A 454 24.76 15.65 -12.16
N PRO A 455 25.93 16.15 -11.72
CA PRO A 455 26.05 17.48 -11.11
C PRO A 455 25.56 18.61 -12.05
N THR A 456 24.90 19.62 -11.47
CA THR A 456 24.41 20.78 -12.21
C THR A 456 24.55 22.07 -11.40
N GLU A 457 24.73 23.19 -12.08
CA GLU A 457 24.79 24.51 -11.44
C GLU A 457 23.37 24.95 -11.04
N LEU A 458 23.13 25.12 -9.73
CA LEU A 458 21.83 25.56 -9.24
C LEU A 458 21.55 26.99 -9.70
N SER A 459 20.37 27.18 -10.30
CA SER A 459 19.92 28.50 -10.76
C SER A 459 18.40 28.64 -10.63
N ALA A 460 17.90 29.87 -10.76
CA ALA A 460 16.47 30.16 -10.70
C ALA A 460 15.66 29.63 -11.92
N SER A 461 16.31 28.99 -12.89
CA SER A 461 15.72 28.49 -14.13
C SER A 461 16.39 27.19 -14.55
N MET A 462 15.86 26.05 -14.11
CA MET A 462 16.46 24.72 -14.34
C MET A 462 15.76 24.00 -15.49
N THR A 463 16.52 23.57 -16.50
CA THR A 463 16.01 22.80 -17.64
C THR A 463 16.43 21.33 -17.52
N THR A 464 15.49 20.41 -17.78
CA THR A 464 15.76 18.96 -17.79
C THR A 464 16.84 18.57 -18.81
N PRO A 465 17.80 17.67 -18.50
CA PRO A 465 18.94 17.34 -19.38
C PRO A 465 18.65 16.75 -20.76
N GLY A 466 17.40 16.36 -21.05
CA GLY A 466 16.99 15.73 -22.30
C GLY A 466 16.21 14.45 -22.04
N ARG A 467 16.50 13.38 -22.79
CA ARG A 467 15.96 12.05 -22.52
C ARG A 467 16.87 11.29 -21.55
N ASN A 468 16.27 10.55 -20.63
CA ASN A 468 16.96 9.71 -19.65
C ASN A 468 17.41 8.37 -20.28
N SER A 469 18.07 7.49 -19.50
CA SER A 469 18.63 6.24 -20.05
C SER A 469 17.60 5.22 -20.55
N ALA A 470 16.34 5.31 -20.11
CA ALA A 470 15.23 4.54 -20.69
C ALA A 470 14.63 5.19 -21.96
N GLY A 471 15.10 6.38 -22.34
CA GLY A 471 14.58 7.16 -23.46
C GLY A 471 13.33 7.98 -23.14
N ALA A 472 12.89 8.00 -21.89
CA ALA A 472 11.79 8.82 -21.38
C ALA A 472 12.24 10.26 -21.07
N GLU A 473 11.31 11.13 -20.70
CA GLU A 473 11.55 12.56 -20.46
C GLU A 473 11.44 12.95 -18.97
N ASP A 474 11.25 11.98 -18.08
CA ASP A 474 11.17 12.19 -16.64
C ASP A 474 12.56 12.35 -15.98
N TRP A 475 12.65 13.29 -15.04
CA TRP A 475 13.86 13.61 -14.27
C TRP A 475 13.55 13.97 -12.83
N LEU A 476 14.46 13.65 -11.91
CA LEU A 476 14.44 14.11 -10.54
C LEU A 476 15.57 15.13 -10.33
N LEU A 477 15.26 16.36 -9.93
CA LEU A 477 16.25 17.29 -9.40
C LEU A 477 16.43 17.01 -7.91
N VAL A 478 17.66 16.72 -7.49
CA VAL A 478 18.04 16.64 -6.07
C VAL A 478 18.91 17.85 -5.75
N VAL A 479 18.51 18.62 -4.74
CA VAL A 479 19.33 19.68 -4.14
C VAL A 479 19.62 19.26 -2.70
N THR A 480 20.89 19.10 -2.31
CA THR A 480 21.21 18.66 -0.95
C THR A 480 22.58 19.15 -0.46
N THR A 481 22.71 19.31 0.86
CA THR A 481 23.98 19.55 1.55
C THR A 481 24.70 18.27 1.96
N ALA A 482 24.08 17.10 1.79
CA ALA A 482 24.69 15.79 2.01
C ALA A 482 25.54 15.35 0.80
N GLU A 483 26.46 14.40 1.00
CA GLU A 483 27.09 13.71 -0.12
C GLU A 483 26.10 12.72 -0.74
N LEU A 484 25.75 12.92 -2.01
CA LEU A 484 24.85 12.04 -2.74
C LEU A 484 25.62 10.79 -3.21
N PRO A 485 25.14 9.56 -2.95
CA PRO A 485 25.80 8.35 -3.46
C PRO A 485 25.67 8.25 -4.99
N GLY A 486 26.68 7.66 -5.64
CA GLY A 486 26.61 7.32 -7.07
C GLY A 486 26.75 8.49 -8.06
N VAL A 487 27.28 9.64 -7.63
CA VAL A 487 27.63 10.76 -8.52
C VAL A 487 28.71 10.32 -9.52
N SER A 488 28.44 10.52 -10.82
CA SER A 488 29.30 10.13 -11.96
C SER A 488 30.19 11.24 -12.49
#